data_AF-A0A2T7N8I3-F1
#
_entry.id   AF-A0A2T7N8I3-F1
#
_cell.length_a   1.000
_cell.length_b   1.000
_cell.length_c   1.000
_cell.angle_alpha   90.00
_cell.angle_beta   90.00
_cell.angle_gamma   90.00
#
_symmetry.space_group_name_H-M   'P 1'
#
loop_
_entity.id
_entity.type
_entity.pdbx_description
1 polymer ?
#
loop_
_entity_poly.entity_id
_entity_poly.type
_entity_poly.pdbx_seq_one_letter_code
_entity_poly.pdbx_strand_id
1 'polypeptide(L)'
;MKNSMQLKAIIKNVAKSKNISAQIVLQNYMLERLLERISSSRYQSNFILKGGFLIASIVGLDTRATMDMDGTIKGLKMNVESISNMLNEVCAIEM
;
A
#
# COMPACT_ATOMS: atom_id res chain seq x y z
N MET A 1 -0.44 -6.88 15.05
CA MET A 1 0.89 -6.56 15.64
C MET A 1 0.70 -5.90 16.99
N LYS A 2 1.54 -6.21 18.00
CA LYS A 2 1.26 -5.81 19.39
C LYS A 2 1.85 -4.45 19.80
N ASN A 3 2.88 -3.91 19.13
CA ASN A 3 3.38 -2.54 19.35
C ASN A 3 4.26 -2.01 18.20
N SER A 4 4.51 -0.69 18.19
CA SER A 4 5.31 0.01 17.16
C SER A 4 6.80 -0.37 17.14
N MET A 5 7.34 -0.83 18.28
CA MET A 5 8.75 -1.24 18.39
C MET A 5 9.00 -2.56 17.66
N GLN A 6 8.08 -3.52 17.77
CA GLN A 6 8.11 -4.78 17.03
C GLN A 6 8.07 -4.54 15.52
N LEU A 7 7.19 -3.66 15.04
CA LEU A 7 7.13 -3.30 13.62
C LEU A 7 8.46 -2.71 13.15
N LYS A 8 9.04 -1.76 13.91
CA LYS A 8 10.36 -1.19 13.57
C LYS A 8 11.46 -2.24 13.52
N ALA A 9 11.46 -3.22 14.43
CA ALA A 9 12.45 -4.30 14.43
C ALA A 9 12.30 -5.20 13.18
N ILE A 10 11.07 -5.58 12.82
CA ILE A 10 10.80 -6.36 11.61
C ILE A 10 11.26 -5.61 10.36
N ILE A 11 10.90 -4.33 10.24
CA ILE A 11 11.31 -3.47 9.12
C ILE A 11 12.83 -3.42 8.99
N LYS A 12 13.56 -3.21 10.09
CA LYS A 12 15.03 -3.20 10.09
C LYS A 12 15.64 -4.52 9.66
N ASN A 13 15.07 -5.64 10.11
CA ASN A 13 15.56 -6.97 9.75
C ASN A 13 15.34 -7.26 8.25
N VAL A 14 14.16 -6.95 7.72
CA VAL A 14 13.85 -7.11 6.29
C VAL A 14 14.77 -6.22 5.45
N ALA A 15 14.93 -4.94 5.83
CA ALA A 15 15.80 -3.99 5.16
C ALA A 15 17.25 -4.50 5.07
N LYS A 16 17.78 -5.04 6.19
CA LYS A 16 19.12 -5.64 6.23
C LYS A 16 19.23 -6.86 5.32
N SER A 17 18.23 -7.75 5.32
CA SER A 17 18.24 -8.97 4.51
C SER A 17 18.19 -8.69 2.99
N LYS A 18 17.50 -7.62 2.60
CA LYS A 18 17.32 -7.21 1.20
C LYS A 18 18.33 -6.14 0.74
N ASN A 19 19.23 -5.71 1.63
CA ASN A 19 20.18 -4.62 1.38
C ASN A 19 19.53 -3.33 0.83
N ILE A 20 18.37 -2.95 1.40
CA ILE A 20 17.63 -1.74 1.05
C ILE A 20 17.39 -0.87 2.28
N SER A 21 16.93 0.37 2.09
CA SER A 21 16.65 1.24 3.23
C SER A 21 15.41 0.77 4.01
N ALA A 22 15.45 0.94 5.34
CA ALA A 22 14.30 0.67 6.21
C ALA A 22 13.08 1.55 5.87
N GLN A 23 13.32 2.73 5.31
CA GLN A 23 12.27 3.64 4.86
C GLN A 23 11.47 3.04 3.70
N ILE A 24 12.14 2.45 2.70
CA ILE A 24 11.48 1.79 1.56
C ILE A 24 10.62 0.62 2.04
N VAL A 25 11.13 -0.18 2.96
CA VAL A 25 10.38 -1.31 3.54
C VAL A 25 9.14 -0.82 4.30
N LEU A 26 9.27 0.24 5.11
CA LEU A 26 8.14 0.84 5.81
C LEU A 26 7.08 1.37 4.83
N GLN A 27 7.51 2.12 3.81
CA GLN A 27 6.60 2.67 2.81
C GLN A 27 5.87 1.58 2.05
N ASN A 28 6.59 0.55 1.57
CA ASN A 28 5.96 -0.58 0.90
C ASN A 28 4.93 -1.27 1.80
N TYR A 29 5.29 -1.52 3.07
CA TYR A 29 4.37 -2.08 4.04
C TYR A 29 3.11 -1.22 4.19
N MET A 30 3.23 0.10 4.30
CA MET A 30 2.08 1.00 4.42
C MET A 30 1.18 0.97 3.16
N LEU A 31 1.79 0.93 1.97
CA LEU A 31 1.06 0.83 0.70
C LEU A 31 0.36 -0.53 0.56
N GLU A 32 1.01 -1.64 0.89
CA GLU A 32 0.39 -2.96 0.89
C GLU A 32 -0.80 -3.01 1.86
N ARG A 33 -0.68 -2.43 3.06
CA ARG A 33 -1.80 -2.36 4.01
C ARG A 33 -2.95 -1.48 3.54
N LEU A 34 -2.70 -0.47 2.72
CA LEU A 34 -3.77 0.28 2.06
C LEU A 34 -4.42 -0.56 0.97
N LEU A 35 -3.62 -1.24 0.13
CA LEU A 35 -4.11 -2.09 -0.94
C LEU A 35 -4.97 -3.26 -0.42
N GLU A 36 -4.57 -3.85 0.70
CA GLU A 36 -5.30 -4.93 1.38
C GLU A 36 -6.67 -4.46 1.89
N ARG A 37 -6.76 -3.22 2.38
CA ARG A 37 -8.04 -2.61 2.75
C ARG A 37 -8.90 -2.32 1.53
N ILE A 38 -8.30 -1.79 0.45
CA ILE A 38 -9.02 -1.57 -0.81
C ILE A 38 -9.58 -2.89 -1.34
N SER A 39 -8.80 -3.98 -1.30
CA SER A 39 -9.23 -5.29 -1.78
C SER A 39 -10.36 -5.89 -0.95
N SER A 40 -10.41 -5.56 0.35
CA SER A 40 -11.48 -5.98 1.28
C SER A 40 -12.68 -5.01 1.31
N SER A 41 -12.58 -3.86 0.62
CA SER A 41 -13.62 -2.84 0.60
C SER A 41 -14.65 -3.08 -0.50
N ARG A 42 -15.80 -2.41 -0.40
CA ARG A 42 -16.80 -2.33 -1.47
C ARG A 42 -16.26 -1.72 -2.78
N TYR A 43 -15.10 -1.07 -2.75
CA TYR A 43 -14.48 -0.38 -3.89
C TYR A 43 -13.47 -1.23 -4.65
N GLN A 44 -13.25 -2.49 -4.25
CA GLN A 44 -12.29 -3.40 -4.89
C GLN A 44 -12.43 -3.42 -6.42
N SER A 45 -13.66 -3.55 -6.93
CA SER A 45 -13.92 -3.63 -8.36
C SER A 45 -13.85 -2.28 -9.08
N ASN A 46 -13.84 -1.17 -8.34
CA ASN A 46 -13.67 0.18 -8.86
C ASN A 46 -12.20 0.57 -9.01
N PHE A 47 -11.29 -0.05 -8.25
CA PHE A 47 -9.88 0.32 -8.22
C PHE A 47 -9.04 -0.60 -9.12
N ILE A 48 -8.31 -0.02 -10.06
CA ILE A 48 -7.35 -0.73 -10.92
C ILE A 48 -5.95 -0.32 -10.50
N LEU A 49 -5.19 -1.27 -9.92
CA LEU A 49 -3.78 -1.08 -9.61
C LEU A 49 -2.94 -1.14 -10.89
N LYS A 50 -1.98 -0.22 -11.02
CA LYS A 50 -1.05 -0.18 -12.16
C LYS A 50 0.32 0.38 -11.75
N GLY A 51 1.14 0.66 -12.75
CA GLY A 51 2.37 1.44 -12.58
C GLY A 51 3.47 0.69 -11.84
N GLY A 52 4.39 1.47 -11.24
CA GLY A 52 5.61 0.95 -10.65
C GLY A 52 5.37 -0.04 -9.52
N PHE A 53 4.38 0.23 -8.67
CA PHE A 53 4.05 -0.60 -7.51
C PHE A 53 3.64 -2.02 -7.90
N LEU A 54 2.80 -2.17 -8.94
CA LEU A 54 2.43 -3.48 -9.47
C LEU A 54 3.64 -4.23 -10.03
N ILE A 55 4.53 -3.53 -10.73
CA ILE A 55 5.73 -4.17 -11.27
C ILE A 55 6.63 -4.63 -10.11
N ALA A 56 6.84 -3.78 -9.10
CA ALA A 56 7.67 -4.10 -7.93
C ALA A 56 7.15 -5.29 -7.12
N SER A 57 5.84 -5.50 -7.04
CA SER A 57 5.26 -6.69 -6.39
C SER A 57 5.54 -7.99 -7.14
N ILE A 58 5.79 -7.92 -8.46
CA ILE A 58 6.14 -9.07 -9.31
C ILE A 58 7.65 -9.32 -9.32
N VAL A 59 8.46 -8.27 -9.49
CA VAL A 59 9.92 -8.40 -9.69
C VAL A 59 10.74 -8.32 -8.40
N GLY A 60 10.11 -7.96 -7.28
CA GLY A 60 10.77 -7.81 -5.98
C GLY A 60 11.30 -6.40 -5.72
N LEU A 61 11.17 -5.97 -4.46
CA LEU A 61 11.51 -4.62 -3.99
C LEU A 61 12.98 -4.24 -4.12
N ASP A 62 13.87 -5.23 -4.12
CA ASP A 62 15.33 -5.07 -4.23
C ASP A 62 15.81 -4.75 -5.65
N THR A 63 14.95 -4.90 -6.65
CA THR A 63 15.27 -4.58 -8.05
C THR A 63 14.79 -3.18 -8.48
N ARG A 64 13.71 -2.67 -7.86
CA ARG A 64 13.16 -1.33 -8.13
C ARG A 64 12.39 -0.81 -6.91
N ALA A 65 12.89 0.26 -6.31
CA ALA A 65 12.14 1.01 -5.31
C ALA A 65 11.18 1.99 -6.01
N THR A 66 9.88 1.84 -5.77
CA THR A 66 8.84 2.81 -6.16
C THR A 66 8.11 3.24 -4.89
N MET A 67 7.99 4.55 -4.68
CA MET A 67 7.41 5.08 -3.43
C MET A 67 5.90 5.32 -3.52
N ASP A 68 5.34 5.20 -4.72
CA ASP A 68 3.97 5.61 -5.01
C ASP A 68 3.15 4.41 -5.47
N MET A 69 1.84 4.46 -5.20
CA MET A 69 0.86 3.51 -5.73
C MET A 69 0.04 4.20 -6.81
N ASP A 70 0.17 3.74 -8.05
CA ASP A 70 -0.63 4.24 -9.16
C ASP A 70 -1.94 3.44 -9.26
N GLY A 71 -3.06 4.16 -9.17
CA GLY A 71 -4.39 3.59 -9.29
C GLY A 71 -5.21 4.28 -10.37
N THR A 72 -6.23 3.59 -10.89
CA THR A 72 -7.29 4.21 -11.68
C THR A 72 -8.63 3.79 -11.11
N ILE A 73 -9.48 4.78 -10.81
CA ILE A 73 -10.83 4.55 -10.28
C ILE A 73 -11.82 4.57 -11.45
N LYS A 74 -12.64 3.54 -11.57
CA LYS A 74 -13.70 3.42 -12.58
C LYS A 74 -15.08 3.34 -11.95
N GLY A 75 -16.08 3.85 -12.67
CA GLY A 75 -17.49 3.73 -12.27
C GLY A 75 -17.88 4.51 -11.01
N LEU A 76 -17.04 5.45 -10.56
CA LEU A 76 -17.33 6.36 -9.45
C LEU A 76 -17.10 7.80 -9.90
N LYS A 77 -17.82 8.73 -9.26
CA LYS A 77 -17.64 10.16 -9.50
C LYS A 77 -16.31 10.61 -8.91
N MET A 78 -15.43 11.15 -9.75
CA MET A 78 -14.10 11.61 -9.36
C MET A 78 -14.13 13.08 -8.94
N ASN A 79 -14.55 13.33 -7.70
CA ASN A 79 -14.45 14.64 -7.05
C ASN A 79 -13.89 14.48 -5.62
N VAL A 80 -13.46 15.59 -5.03
CA VAL A 80 -12.79 15.60 -3.73
C VAL A 80 -13.62 14.94 -2.63
N GLU A 81 -14.92 15.23 -2.56
CA GLU A 81 -15.82 14.67 -1.54
C GLU A 81 -15.95 13.15 -1.70
N SER A 82 -16.23 12.67 -2.91
CA SER A 82 -16.39 11.23 -3.19
C SER A 82 -15.12 10.44 -2.92
N ILE A 83 -13.95 10.99 -3.30
CA ILE A 83 -12.65 10.35 -3.04
C ILE A 83 -12.34 10.36 -1.53
N SER A 84 -12.62 11.45 -0.83
CA SER A 84 -12.36 11.57 0.61
C SER A 84 -13.21 10.56 1.40
N ASN A 85 -14.50 10.44 1.06
CA ASN A 85 -15.38 9.45 1.68
C ASN A 85 -14.90 8.02 1.41
N MET A 86 -14.54 7.71 0.17
CA MET A 86 -13.98 6.41 -0.20
C MET A 86 -12.72 6.07 0.62
N LEU A 87 -11.76 6.99 0.70
CA LEU A 87 -10.53 6.77 1.45
C LEU A 87 -10.78 6.62 2.96
N ASN A 88 -11.70 7.39 3.53
CA ASN A 88 -12.09 7.25 4.93
C ASN A 88 -12.74 5.88 5.20
N GLU A 89 -13.67 5.45 4.34
CA GLU A 89 -14.31 4.13 4.43
C GLU A 89 -13.27 3.00 4.33
N VAL A 90 -12.34 3.10 3.36
CA VAL A 90 -11.24 2.13 3.21
C VAL A 90 -10.35 2.10 4.45
N CYS A 91 -9.92 3.26 4.96
CA CYS A 91 -9.03 3.35 6.11
C CYS A 91 -9.67 2.86 7.42
N ALA A 92 -11.01 2.92 7.52
CA ALA A 92 -11.76 2.42 8.68
C ALA A 92 -11.87 0.89 8.75
N ILE A 93 -11.47 0.17 7.69
CA ILE A 93 -11.47 -1.30 7.68
C ILE A 93 -10.41 -1.82 8.67
N GLU A 94 -10.87 -2.58 9.67
CA GLU A 94 -10.03 -3.31 10.62
C GLU A 94 -9.42 -4.56 9.96
N MET A 95 -8.14 -4.81 10.23
CA MET A 95 -7.33 -5.88 9.63
C MET A 95 -6.37 -6.51 10.62
#